data_AF-A0A7J0CRS0-F1
#
_entry.id   AF-A0A7J0CRS0-F1
#
_cell.length_a   1.000
_cell.length_b   1.000
_cell.length_c   1.000
_cell.angle_alpha   90.00
_cell.angle_beta   90.00
_cell.angle_gamma   90.00
#
_symmetry.space_group_name_H-M   'P 1'
#
loop_
_entity.id
_entity.type
_entity.pdbx_description
1 polymer ?
#
loop_
_entity_poly.entity_id
_entity_poly.type
_entity_poly.pdbx_seq_one_letter_code
_entity_poly.pdbx_strand_id
1 'polypeptide(L)'
;MTQLAGRDVVLVHSNRDRMTSPQATQSLTARARRAGARTCMITVRGGDHAMIRRAPAWHHLTTGLVTGLLGTGSLPGPVTAALGLPPTAEPTEGTLDLDRLRAERGAAGLQPSP
;
A
#
# COMPACT_ATOMS: atom_id res chain seq x y z
N MET A 1 -6.56 11.35 14.94
CA MET A 1 -7.08 10.50 13.86
C MET A 1 -7.87 9.32 14.41
N THR A 2 -8.75 9.55 15.39
CA THR A 2 -9.49 8.49 16.09
C THR A 2 -10.43 7.73 15.17
N GLN A 3 -10.93 8.35 14.10
CA GLN A 3 -11.79 7.69 13.13
C GLN A 3 -11.13 6.53 12.35
N LEU A 4 -9.79 6.43 12.32
CA LEU A 4 -9.08 5.30 11.70
C LEU A 4 -8.62 4.25 12.72
N ALA A 5 -8.82 4.47 14.02
CA ALA A 5 -8.42 3.52 15.05
C ALA A 5 -9.06 2.15 14.78
N GLY A 6 -8.25 1.09 14.91
CA GLY A 6 -8.68 -0.30 14.70
C GLY A 6 -8.96 -0.68 13.24
N ARG A 7 -8.62 0.17 12.26
CA ARG A 7 -8.84 -0.11 10.83
C ARG A 7 -7.55 -0.43 10.10
N ASP A 8 -7.69 -1.20 9.03
CA ASP A 8 -6.66 -1.37 8.01
C ASP A 8 -6.79 -0.27 6.97
N VAL A 9 -5.69 0.42 6.70
CA VAL A 9 -5.67 1.54 5.78
C VAL A 9 -4.51 1.37 4.82
N VAL A 10 -4.83 1.08 3.56
CA VAL A 10 -3.85 1.03 2.47
C VAL A 10 -4.05 2.24 1.57
N LEU A 11 -3.01 3.06 1.42
CA LEU A 11 -3.04 4.25 0.58
C LEU A 11 -2.23 4.00 -0.68
N VAL A 12 -2.84 4.18 -1.85
CA VAL A 12 -2.16 4.08 -3.14
C VAL A 12 -2.00 5.48 -3.70
N HIS A 13 -0.78 5.89 -3.99
CA HIS A 13 -0.51 7.29 -4.32
C HIS A 13 0.66 7.43 -5.30
N SER A 14 0.59 8.39 -6.22
CA SER A 14 1.70 8.67 -7.14
C SER A 14 2.79 9.51 -6.49
N ASN A 15 4.06 9.18 -6.69
CA ASN A 15 5.16 10.02 -6.21
C ASN A 15 5.34 11.34 -6.99
N ARG A 16 4.59 11.57 -8.08
CA ARG A 16 4.63 12.80 -8.88
C ARG A 16 3.29 13.53 -8.87
N ASP A 17 2.40 13.19 -7.94
CA ASP A 17 1.19 13.97 -7.71
C ASP A 17 1.56 15.40 -7.26
N ARG A 18 1.08 16.38 -8.01
CA ARG A 18 1.28 17.82 -7.72
C ARG A 18 0.02 18.48 -7.13
N MET A 19 -1.11 17.78 -7.15
CA MET A 19 -2.40 18.25 -6.62
C MET A 19 -2.55 17.84 -5.16
N THR A 20 -2.27 16.57 -4.85
CA THR A 20 -2.24 16.04 -3.49
C THR A 20 -0.82 15.64 -3.13
N SER A 21 -0.28 16.12 -2.01
CA SER A 21 1.12 15.86 -1.65
C SER A 21 1.34 14.37 -1.28
N PRO A 22 2.31 13.69 -1.94
CA PRO A 22 2.70 12.34 -1.56
C PRO A 22 3.29 12.27 -0.15
N GLN A 23 4.05 13.29 0.26
CA GLN A 23 4.64 13.40 1.59
C GLN A 23 3.56 13.62 2.66
N ALA A 24 2.52 14.39 2.35
CA ALA A 24 1.37 14.54 3.25
C ALA A 24 0.60 13.22 3.41
N THR A 25 0.43 12.45 2.32
CA THR A 25 -0.15 11.10 2.33
C THR A 25 0.70 10.14 3.17
N GLN A 26 2.03 10.20 3.06
CA GLN A 26 2.93 9.41 3.89
C GLN A 26 2.85 9.83 5.36
N SER A 27 2.79 11.13 5.65
CA SER A 27 2.63 11.64 7.02
C SER A 27 1.29 11.22 7.64
N LEU A 28 0.24 11.11 6.82
CA LEU A 28 -1.08 10.63 7.22
C LEU A 28 -1.00 9.19 7.73
N THR A 29 -0.21 8.31 7.09
CA THR A 29 -0.09 6.91 7.52
C THR A 29 0.51 6.79 8.91
N ALA A 30 1.52 7.60 9.23
CA ALA A 30 2.15 7.61 10.55
C ALA A 30 1.22 8.18 11.62
N ARG A 31 0.47 9.25 11.32
CA ARG A 31 -0.54 9.79 12.25
C ARG A 31 -1.67 8.80 12.51
N ALA A 32 -2.13 8.09 11.49
CA ALA A 32 -3.17 7.07 11.62
C ALA A 32 -2.65 5.87 12.42
N ARG A 33 -1.40 5.43 12.17
CA ARG A 33 -0.76 4.34 12.92
C ARG A 33 -0.62 4.65 14.40
N ARG A 34 -0.17 5.85 14.75
CA ARG A 34 -0.13 6.34 16.14
C ARG A 34 -1.51 6.41 16.80
N ALA A 35 -2.57 6.56 16.01
CA ALA A 35 -3.95 6.54 16.50
C ALA A 35 -4.55 5.11 16.56
N GLY A 36 -3.76 4.05 16.30
CA GLY A 36 -4.20 2.66 16.40
C GLY A 36 -4.69 2.04 15.09
N ALA A 37 -4.42 2.64 13.93
CA ALA A 37 -4.67 2.01 12.63
C ALA A 37 -3.50 1.10 12.21
N ARG A 38 -3.76 0.07 11.41
CA ARG A 38 -2.73 -0.67 10.67
C ARG A 38 -2.60 -0.03 9.30
N THR A 39 -1.40 0.43 8.92
CA THR A 39 -1.25 1.28 7.73
C THR A 39 -0.15 0.85 6.79
N CYS A 40 -0.45 0.94 5.49
CA CYS A 40 0.50 0.72 4.40
C CYS A 40 0.32 1.82 3.36
N MET A 41 1.43 2.34 2.81
CA MET A 41 1.40 3.21 1.64
C MET A 41 2.05 2.47 0.47
N ILE A 42 1.47 2.58 -0.71
CA ILE A 42 2.03 2.02 -1.95
C ILE A 42 2.21 3.16 -2.94
N THR A 43 3.47 3.35 -3.32
CA THR A 43 3.88 4.36 -4.29
C THR A 43 3.72 3.84 -5.71
N VAL A 44 3.03 4.61 -6.54
CA VAL A 44 2.91 4.37 -7.98
C VAL A 44 3.87 5.31 -8.72
N ARG A 45 4.97 4.76 -9.25
CA ARG A 45 5.92 5.57 -10.03
C ARG A 45 5.40 5.86 -11.43
N GLY A 46 5.72 7.06 -11.93
CA GLY A 46 5.41 7.44 -13.31
C GLY A 46 3.93 7.78 -13.57
N GLY A 47 3.09 7.89 -12.53
CA GLY A 47 1.75 8.45 -12.61
C GLY A 47 1.76 9.95 -12.29
N ASP A 48 0.72 10.68 -12.69
CA ASP A 48 0.35 11.99 -12.12
C ASP A 48 -0.72 11.77 -11.01
N HIS A 49 -1.46 12.81 -10.63
CA HIS A 49 -2.54 12.71 -9.64
C HIS A 49 -3.56 11.61 -9.99
N ALA A 50 -4.00 11.56 -11.24
CA ALA A 50 -5.04 10.62 -11.68
C ALA A 50 -4.49 9.20 -11.93
N MET A 51 -3.16 9.06 -12.06
CA MET A 51 -2.48 7.78 -12.29
C MET A 51 -3.00 7.01 -13.52
N ILE A 52 -3.59 7.70 -14.51
CA ILE A 52 -4.27 7.09 -15.66
C ILE A 52 -3.30 6.22 -16.48
N ARG A 53 -2.07 6.69 -16.69
CA ARG A 53 -1.01 5.93 -17.41
C ARG A 53 -0.64 4.62 -16.71
N ARG A 54 -0.98 4.49 -15.44
CA ARG A 54 -0.71 3.32 -14.59
C ARG A 54 -2.01 2.59 -14.19
N ALA A 55 -3.16 2.93 -14.80
CA ALA A 55 -4.48 2.43 -14.43
C ALA A 55 -4.56 0.90 -14.34
N PRO A 56 -4.16 0.12 -15.35
CA PRO A 56 -4.23 -1.34 -15.25
C PRO A 56 -3.45 -1.90 -14.05
N ALA A 57 -2.29 -1.32 -13.75
CA ALA A 57 -1.43 -1.80 -12.69
C ALA A 57 -1.99 -1.49 -11.29
N TRP A 58 -2.47 -0.26 -11.06
CA TRP A 58 -3.03 0.09 -9.75
C TRP A 58 -4.42 -0.52 -9.54
N HIS A 59 -5.25 -0.68 -10.58
CA HIS A 59 -6.54 -1.38 -10.47
C HIS A 59 -6.35 -2.84 -10.05
N HIS A 60 -5.44 -3.56 -10.72
CA HIS A 60 -5.15 -4.96 -10.37
C HIS A 60 -4.61 -5.09 -8.93
N LEU A 61 -3.74 -4.17 -8.51
CA LEU A 61 -3.30 -4.11 -7.11
C LEU A 61 -4.49 -3.89 -6.16
N THR A 62 -5.32 -2.88 -6.43
CA THR A 62 -6.47 -2.55 -5.59
C THR A 62 -7.43 -3.73 -5.45
N THR A 63 -7.73 -4.45 -6.52
CA THR A 63 -8.52 -5.68 -6.46
C THR A 63 -7.90 -6.69 -5.48
N GLY A 64 -6.60 -6.98 -5.62
CA GLY A 64 -5.91 -7.92 -4.73
C GLY A 64 -5.88 -7.47 -3.26
N LEU A 65 -5.69 -6.17 -3.01
CA LEU A 65 -5.75 -5.59 -1.67
C LEU A 65 -7.13 -5.74 -1.05
N VAL A 66 -8.20 -5.39 -1.78
CA VAL A 66 -9.57 -5.48 -1.29
C VAL A 66 -9.95 -6.93 -1.00
N THR A 67 -9.67 -7.86 -1.91
CA THR A 67 -9.94 -9.29 -1.66
C THR A 67 -9.14 -9.82 -0.46
N GLY A 68 -7.89 -9.38 -0.31
CA GLY A 68 -7.05 -9.76 0.82
C GLY A 68 -7.57 -9.23 2.16
N LEU A 69 -7.98 -7.96 2.21
CA LEU A 69 -8.55 -7.34 3.41
C LEU A 69 -9.92 -7.92 3.78
N LEU A 70 -10.69 -8.40 2.80
CA LEU A 70 -11.96 -9.09 3.03
C LEU A 70 -11.80 -10.59 3.35
N GLY A 71 -10.57 -11.11 3.35
CA GLY A 71 -10.29 -12.52 3.64
C GLY A 71 -10.66 -13.50 2.52
N THR A 72 -11.01 -13.01 1.32
CA THR A 72 -11.33 -13.84 0.15
C THR A 72 -10.11 -14.10 -0.76
N GLY A 73 -8.96 -13.52 -0.41
CA GLY A 73 -7.66 -13.78 -1.03
C GLY A 73 -6.53 -13.51 -0.04
N SER A 74 -5.28 -13.55 -0.52
CA SER A 74 -4.10 -13.23 0.27
C SER A 74 -3.59 -11.82 -0.01
N LEU A 75 -3.22 -11.08 1.03
CA LEU A 75 -2.43 -9.86 0.86
C LEU A 75 -1.00 -10.21 0.42
N PRO A 76 -0.35 -9.36 -0.41
CA PRO A 76 1.08 -9.50 -0.66
C PRO A 76 1.88 -9.47 0.65
N GLY A 77 2.89 -10.33 0.78
CA GLY A 77 3.71 -10.44 2.00
C GLY A 77 4.23 -9.09 2.54
N PRO A 78 4.82 -8.22 1.70
CA PRO A 78 5.27 -6.91 2.17
C PRO A 78 4.14 -5.98 2.64
N VAL A 79 2.94 -6.12 2.09
CA VAL A 79 1.76 -5.36 2.56
C VAL A 79 1.36 -5.84 3.96
N THR A 80 1.30 -7.16 4.17
CA THR A 80 1.06 -7.74 5.50
C THR A 80 2.10 -7.28 6.51
N ALA A 81 3.38 -7.28 6.14
CA ALA A 81 4.47 -6.78 6.99
C ALA A 81 4.29 -5.29 7.32
N ALA A 82 3.98 -4.44 6.34
CA ALA A 82 3.76 -3.01 6.55
C ALA A 82 2.56 -2.74 7.49
N LEU A 83 1.46 -3.49 7.34
CA LEU A 83 0.30 -3.39 8.22
C LEU A 83 0.60 -3.82 9.66
N GLY A 84 1.61 -4.67 9.87
CA GLY A 84 2.07 -5.13 11.18
C GLY A 84 3.09 -4.21 11.88
N LEU A 85 3.50 -3.11 11.25
CA LEU A 85 4.50 -2.21 11.83
C LEU A 85 4.01 -1.56 13.13
N PRO A 86 4.90 -1.33 14.12
CA PRO A 86 4.53 -0.72 15.39
C PRO A 86 4.12 0.76 15.22
N PRO A 87 3.37 1.35 16.16
CA PRO A 87 2.98 2.77 16.13
C PRO A 87 4.14 3.77 16.00
N THR A 88 5.33 3.37 16.43
CA THR A 88 6.57 4.15 16.39
C THR A 88 7.34 4.03 15.08
N ALA A 89 6.94 3.13 14.16
CA ALA A 89 7.64 2.95 12.90
C ALA A 89 7.59 4.22 12.05
N GLU A 90 8.71 4.52 11.41
CA GLU A 90 8.86 5.67 10.54
C GLU A 90 7.91 5.55 9.35
N PRO A 91 7.44 6.68 8.79
CA PRO A 91 6.52 6.67 7.67
C PRO A 91 7.07 5.93 6.43
N THR A 92 8.39 5.98 6.23
CA THR A 92 9.10 5.34 5.12
C THR A 92 9.10 3.81 5.21
N GLU A 93 9.14 3.23 6.41
CA GLU A 93 9.16 1.77 6.63
C GLU A 93 7.87 1.10 6.14
N GLY A 94 6.73 1.79 6.25
CA GLY A 94 5.43 1.32 5.76
C GLY A 94 5.13 1.71 4.31
N THR A 95 6.12 2.25 3.58
CA THR A 95 5.94 2.73 2.20
C THR A 95 6.58 1.76 1.20
N LEU A 96 5.75 1.18 0.36
CA LEU A 96 6.13 0.18 -0.64
C LEU A 96 6.09 0.76 -2.06
N ASP A 97 6.64 0.01 -3.01
CA ASP A 97 6.65 0.35 -4.44
C ASP A 97 5.80 -0.63 -5.24
N LEU A 98 4.88 -0.12 -6.06
CA LEU A 98 3.98 -0.94 -6.87
C LEU A 98 4.72 -1.91 -7.79
N ASP A 99 5.82 -1.47 -8.42
CA ASP A 99 6.52 -2.29 -9.41
C ASP A 99 7.31 -3.41 -8.74
N ARG A 100 7.86 -3.17 -7.55
CA ARG A 100 8.46 -4.23 -6.73
C ARG A 100 7.44 -5.27 -6.28
N LEU A 101 6.27 -4.83 -5.78
CA LEU A 101 5.19 -5.73 -5.39
C LEU A 101 4.72 -6.64 -6.54
N ARG A 102 4.69 -6.10 -7.77
CA ARG A 102 4.31 -6.87 -8.96
C ARG A 102 5.39 -7.87 -9.36
N ALA A 103 6.66 -7.48 -9.29
CA ALA A 103 7.78 -8.38 -9.59
C ALA A 103 7.82 -9.59 -8.63
N GLU A 104 7.60 -9.36 -7.33
CA GLU A 104 7.56 -10.43 -6.32
C GLU A 104 6.39 -11.42 -6.56
N ARG A 105 5.20 -10.93 -6.95
CA ARG A 105 4.09 -11.83 -7.32
C ARG A 105 4.38 -12.65 -8.56
N GLY A 106 5.05 -12.06 -9.56
CA GLY A 106 5.49 -12.77 -10.75
C GLY A 106 6.48 -13.89 -10.41
N ALA A 107 7.43 -13.62 -9.51
CA ALA A 107 8.38 -14.61 -9.02
C ALA A 107 7.70 -15.72 -8.19
N ALA A 108 6.74 -15.38 -7.34
CA ALA A 108 5.99 -16.35 -6.54
C ALA A 108 5.10 -17.27 -7.40
N GLY A 109 4.56 -16.77 -8.52
CA GLY A 109 3.78 -17.57 -9.47
C GLY A 109 4.60 -18.50 -10.36
N LEU A 110 5.93 -18.34 -10.41
CA LEU A 110 6.85 -19.19 -11.20
C LEU A 110 7.49 -20.30 -10.37
N GLN A 111 7.33 -20.30 -9.04
CA GLN A 111 7.80 -21.40 -8.20
C GLN A 111 6.95 -22.64 -8.49
N PRO A 112 7.54 -23.78 -8.90
CA PRO A 112 6.78 -25.01 -9.11
C PRO A 112 6.17 -25.45 -7.77
N SER A 113 4.91 -25.89 -7.81
CA SER A 113 4.30 -26.55 -6.65
C SER A 113 5.08 -27.85 -6.33
N PRO A 114 5.27 -28.18 -5.03
CA PRO A 114 5.95 -29.40 -4.63
C PRO A 114 5.21 -30.66 -5.09
#